data_AF-A0A5J4IXG9-F1
#
_entry.id   AF-A0A5J4IXG9-F1
#
_cell.length_a   1.000
_cell.length_b   1.000
_cell.length_c   1.000
_cell.angle_alpha   90.00
_cell.angle_beta   90.00
_cell.angle_gamma   90.00
#
_symmetry.space_group_name_H-M   'P 1'
#
loop_
_entity.id
_entity.type
_entity.pdbx_description
1 polymer ?
#
loop_
_entity_poly.entity_id
_entity_poly.type
_entity_poly.pdbx_seq_one_letter_code
_entity_poly.pdbx_strand_id
1 'polypeptide(L)'
;MAHHEHNLAIFRGKLKFKSNEQKIWGVFVFLSVITIIEVVFGIIKPEWLMAPFMSSFEGGFFATLANIFLSPFIYMKPLNLIFIVLTLVKAYYITWDFMHMRDEAKGLRRMVVWTAIFLICYLVLILLLEGDYIYEVYKNNFIKFDF
;
A
#
# COMPACT_ATOMS: atom_id res chain seq x y z
N MET A 1 17.86 -35.83 14.52
CA MET A 1 17.20 -34.55 14.86
C MET A 1 17.62 -33.55 13.81
N ALA A 2 16.74 -33.20 12.87
CA ALA A 2 17.08 -32.26 11.81
C ALA A 2 17.10 -30.85 12.41
N HIS A 3 18.28 -30.24 12.47
CA HIS A 3 18.45 -28.83 12.79
C HIS A 3 17.78 -28.00 11.69
N HIS A 4 16.59 -27.46 11.96
CA HIS A 4 15.99 -26.43 11.12
C HIS A 4 16.85 -25.17 11.22
N GLU A 5 17.73 -24.95 10.24
CA GLU A 5 18.49 -23.72 10.13
C GLU A 5 17.55 -22.54 9.84
N HIS A 6 17.32 -21.73 10.87
CA HIS A 6 16.56 -20.50 10.77
C HIS A 6 17.34 -19.51 9.89
N ASN A 7 16.84 -19.20 8.69
CA ASN A 7 17.56 -18.40 7.72
C ASN A 7 17.58 -16.91 8.16
N LEU A 8 18.71 -16.48 8.73
CA LEU A 8 18.94 -15.15 9.30
C LEU A 8 19.27 -14.09 8.23
N ALA A 9 19.01 -14.37 6.96
CA ALA A 9 19.24 -13.42 5.88
C ALA A 9 18.09 -12.41 5.72
N ILE A 10 18.46 -11.13 5.59
CA ILE A 10 17.60 -10.06 5.04
C ILE A 10 18.17 -9.62 3.67
N PHE A 11 17.32 -9.00 2.82
CA PHE A 11 17.67 -8.50 1.48
C PHE A 11 18.25 -9.59 0.56
N ARG A 12 17.55 -10.71 0.42
CA ARG A 12 17.94 -11.82 -0.49
C ARG A 12 19.34 -12.39 -0.19
N GLY A 13 19.84 -12.30 1.05
CA GLY A 13 21.13 -12.86 1.44
C GLY A 13 22.26 -11.86 1.70
N LYS A 14 22.05 -10.56 1.50
CA LYS A 14 23.11 -9.54 1.62
C LYS A 14 23.52 -9.23 3.06
N LEU A 15 22.61 -9.35 4.02
CA LEU A 15 22.88 -9.15 5.44
C LEU A 15 22.46 -10.40 6.19
N LYS A 16 23.44 -11.09 6.78
CA LYS A 16 23.22 -12.25 7.67
C LYS A 16 23.40 -11.80 9.11
N PHE A 17 22.39 -12.01 9.93
CA PHE A 17 22.43 -11.67 11.36
C PHE A 17 22.85 -12.88 12.19
N LYS A 18 23.37 -12.64 13.40
CA LYS A 18 23.77 -13.70 14.33
C LYS A 18 22.59 -14.21 15.16
N SER A 19 21.56 -13.37 15.39
CA SER A 19 20.35 -13.73 16.15
C SER A 19 19.07 -13.15 15.56
N ASN A 20 17.93 -13.76 15.90
CA ASN A 20 16.60 -13.28 15.53
C ASN A 20 16.31 -11.88 16.14
N GLU A 21 16.78 -11.61 17.36
CA GLU A 21 16.63 -10.30 18.00
C GLU A 21 17.40 -9.20 17.26
N GLN A 22 18.64 -9.48 16.84
CA GLN A 22 19.43 -8.54 16.03
C GLN A 22 18.77 -8.26 14.69
N LYS A 23 18.17 -9.28 14.09
CA LYS A 23 17.42 -9.17 12.84
C LYS A 23 16.22 -8.22 13.02
N ILE A 24 15.43 -8.40 14.08
CA ILE A 24 14.27 -7.54 14.40
C ILE A 24 14.73 -6.09 14.63
N TRP A 25 15.79 -5.88 15.41
CA TRP A 25 16.36 -4.55 15.63
C TRP A 25 16.86 -3.90 14.33
N GLY A 26 17.48 -4.68 13.44
CA GLY A 26 17.91 -4.20 12.13
C GLY A 26 16.74 -3.73 11.25
N VAL A 27 15.65 -4.51 11.19
CA VAL A 27 14.44 -4.12 10.44
C VAL A 27 13.76 -2.91 11.08
N PHE A 28 13.69 -2.87 12.42
CA PHE A 28 13.12 -1.74 13.14
C PHE A 28 13.80 -0.42 12.79
N VAL A 29 15.14 -0.39 12.83
CA VAL A 29 15.92 0.79 12.47
C VAL A 29 15.70 1.17 11.00
N PHE A 30 15.71 0.19 10.10
CA PHE A 30 15.44 0.43 8.67
C PHE A 30 14.05 1.05 8.44
N LEU A 31 13.00 0.54 9.07
CA LEU A 31 11.65 1.07 8.96
C LEU A 31 11.50 2.44 9.63
N SER A 32 12.21 2.68 10.73
CA SER A 32 12.26 3.99 11.38
C SER A 32 12.87 5.03 10.44
N VAL A 33 13.98 4.72 9.77
CA VAL A 33 14.60 5.60 8.78
C VAL A 33 13.66 5.90 7.62
N ILE A 34 13.00 4.89 7.05
CA ILE A 34 12.00 5.11 5.99
C ILE A 34 10.90 6.04 6.47
N THR A 35 10.40 5.82 7.68
CA THR A 35 9.30 6.63 8.26
C THR A 35 9.74 8.07 8.51
N ILE A 36 10.96 8.30 8.98
CA ILE A 36 11.51 9.65 9.15
C ILE A 36 11.61 10.34 7.79
N ILE A 37 12.12 9.67 6.77
CA ILE A 37 12.21 10.21 5.41
C ILE A 37 10.81 10.58 4.91
N GLU A 38 9.83 9.69 5.05
CA GLU A 38 8.45 9.97 4.66
C GLU A 38 7.89 11.19 5.38
N VAL A 39 8.07 11.31 6.70
CA VAL A 39 7.60 12.48 7.47
C VAL A 39 8.28 13.75 6.98
N VAL A 40 9.60 13.73 6.76
CA VAL A 40 10.36 14.88 6.25
C VAL A 40 9.86 15.30 4.87
N PHE A 41 9.69 14.37 3.94
CA PHE A 41 9.12 14.65 2.62
C PHE A 41 7.66 15.14 2.70
N GLY A 42 6.91 14.65 3.69
CA GLY A 42 5.52 15.04 3.94
C GLY A 42 5.37 16.45 4.52
N ILE A 43 6.39 16.93 5.25
CA ILE A 43 6.45 18.30 5.77
C ILE A 43 6.99 19.25 4.70
N ILE A 44 8.13 18.91 4.09
CA ILE A 44 8.82 19.80 3.13
C ILE A 44 8.03 19.92 1.82
N LYS A 45 7.32 18.85 1.40
CA LYS A 45 6.51 18.79 0.17
C LYS A 45 7.19 19.50 -1.01
N PRO A 46 8.35 19.01 -1.45
CA PRO A 46 9.15 19.73 -2.45
C PRO A 46 8.36 19.97 -3.74
N GLU A 47 8.46 21.18 -4.30
CA GLU A 47 7.66 21.63 -5.44
C GLU A 47 7.77 20.71 -6.66
N TRP A 48 8.96 20.16 -6.92
CA TRP A 48 9.22 19.23 -8.03
C TRP A 48 8.49 17.87 -7.90
N LEU A 49 7.99 17.50 -6.72
CA LEU A 49 7.13 16.32 -6.52
C LEU A 49 5.64 16.64 -6.45
N MET A 50 5.28 17.93 -6.54
CA MET A 50 3.90 18.41 -6.37
C MET A 50 3.19 18.64 -7.72
N ALA A 51 3.93 18.64 -8.83
CA ALA A 51 3.40 18.64 -10.18
C ALA A 51 3.27 17.19 -10.71
N PRO A 52 2.19 16.85 -11.45
CA PRO A 52 2.07 15.54 -12.10
C PRO A 52 3.30 15.22 -12.96
N PHE A 53 3.73 13.95 -12.94
CA PHE A 53 4.95 13.54 -13.66
C PHE A 53 4.80 13.64 -15.18
N MET A 54 3.58 13.41 -15.67
CA MET A 54 3.27 13.30 -17.08
C MET A 54 1.92 13.94 -17.35
N SER A 55 1.79 14.67 -18.46
CA SER A 55 0.52 15.16 -18.96
C SER A 55 -0.27 14.03 -19.60
N SER A 56 -1.60 14.08 -19.51
CA SER A 56 -2.49 13.14 -20.20
C SER A 56 -2.18 13.10 -21.69
N PHE A 57 -2.25 11.92 -22.30
CA PHE A 57 -2.14 11.79 -23.75
C PHE A 57 -3.45 12.25 -24.39
N GLU A 58 -3.38 13.26 -25.25
CA GLU A 58 -4.52 13.69 -26.08
C GLU A 58 -4.56 12.87 -27.37
N GLY A 59 -5.72 12.28 -27.71
CA GLY A 59 -5.88 11.49 -28.93
C GLY A 59 -7.05 10.51 -28.92
N GLY A 60 -7.08 9.61 -29.90
CA GLY A 60 -8.15 8.61 -30.10
C GLY A 60 -8.11 7.43 -29.12
N PHE A 61 -8.77 6.32 -29.49
CA PHE A 61 -9.00 5.14 -28.64
C PHE A 61 -7.75 4.57 -27.93
N PHE A 62 -6.57 4.63 -28.56
CA PHE A 62 -5.33 4.17 -27.94
C PHE A 62 -4.82 5.10 -26.82
N ALA A 63 -5.04 6.41 -26.96
CA ALA A 63 -4.64 7.38 -25.94
C ALA A 63 -5.52 7.25 -24.68
N THR A 64 -6.82 6.98 -24.84
CA THR A 64 -7.73 6.79 -23.70
C THR A 64 -7.39 5.53 -22.91
N LEU A 65 -7.10 4.41 -23.59
CA LEU A 65 -6.63 3.19 -22.93
C LEU A 65 -5.33 3.44 -22.15
N ALA A 66 -4.35 4.10 -22.78
CA ALA A 66 -3.08 4.42 -22.12
C ALA A 66 -3.30 5.27 -20.86
N ASN A 67 -4.17 6.29 -20.92
CA ASN A 67 -4.50 7.15 -19.79
C ASN A 67 -5.13 6.38 -18.62
N ILE A 68 -5.97 5.36 -18.90
CA ILE A 68 -6.59 4.53 -17.85
C ILE A 68 -5.52 3.72 -17.11
N PHE A 69 -4.64 3.03 -17.84
CA PHE A 69 -3.60 2.20 -17.24
C PHE A 69 -2.53 3.03 -16.51
N LEU A 70 -2.17 4.19 -17.05
CA LEU A 70 -1.17 5.09 -16.48
C LEU A 70 -1.78 6.15 -15.54
N SER A 71 -3.07 6.02 -15.20
CA SER A 71 -3.79 6.99 -14.36
C SER A 71 -3.06 7.36 -13.05
N PRO A 72 -2.40 6.44 -12.30
CA PRO A 72 -1.69 6.82 -11.08
C PRO A 72 -0.48 7.72 -11.33
N PHE A 73 0.12 7.68 -12.53
CA PHE A 73 1.30 8.47 -12.89
C PHE A 73 0.93 9.80 -13.56
N ILE A 74 -0.21 9.84 -14.24
CA ILE A 74 -0.70 11.01 -14.98
C ILE A 74 -1.46 11.97 -14.07
N TYR A 75 -2.35 11.45 -13.22
CA TYR A 75 -3.26 12.29 -12.44
C TYR A 75 -2.78 12.55 -11.01
N MET A 76 -1.92 11.70 -10.45
CA MET A 76 -1.46 11.86 -9.07
C MET A 76 -0.12 12.58 -9.01
N LYS A 77 0.06 13.35 -7.93
CA LYS A 77 1.35 13.94 -7.60
C LYS A 77 2.36 12.82 -7.36
N PRO A 78 3.58 12.90 -7.93
CA PRO A 78 4.67 11.95 -7.69
C PRO A 78 4.93 11.72 -6.21
N LEU A 79 4.79 12.77 -5.38
CA LEU A 79 4.88 12.68 -3.93
C LEU A 79 3.93 11.61 -3.39
N ASN A 80 2.64 11.65 -3.77
CA ASN A 80 1.63 10.70 -3.28
C ASN A 80 1.95 9.27 -3.72
N LEU A 81 2.44 9.08 -4.93
CA LEU A 81 2.85 7.76 -5.42
C LEU A 81 4.00 7.19 -4.59
N ILE A 82 5.01 8.02 -4.28
CA ILE A 82 6.12 7.65 -3.40
C ILE A 82 5.59 7.23 -2.03
N PHE A 83 4.67 7.99 -1.43
CA PHE A 83 4.07 7.63 -0.14
C PHE A 83 3.31 6.31 -0.18
N ILE A 84 2.53 6.04 -1.23
CA ILE A 84 1.81 4.77 -1.39
C ILE A 84 2.80 3.62 -1.46
N VAL A 85 3.85 3.74 -2.29
CA VAL A 85 4.88 2.70 -2.44
C VAL A 85 5.65 2.48 -1.14
N LEU A 86 6.11 3.55 -0.48
CA LEU A 86 6.83 3.45 0.79
C LEU A 86 5.94 2.84 1.90
N THR A 87 4.65 3.16 1.91
CA THR A 87 3.68 2.55 2.83
C THR A 87 3.52 1.05 2.57
N LEU A 88 3.40 0.63 1.32
CA LEU A 88 3.32 -0.80 0.96
C LEU A 88 4.61 -1.55 1.32
N VAL A 89 5.77 -0.93 1.06
CA VAL A 89 7.07 -1.50 1.42
C VAL A 89 7.18 -1.70 2.92
N LYS A 90 6.82 -0.69 3.73
CA LYS A 90 6.78 -0.83 5.19
C LYS A 90 5.84 -1.93 5.64
N ALA A 91 4.60 -1.95 5.13
CA ALA A 91 3.62 -2.97 5.48
C ALA A 91 4.16 -4.38 5.18
N TYR A 92 4.79 -4.57 4.01
CA TYR A 92 5.43 -5.83 3.66
C TYR A 92 6.50 -6.24 4.68
N TYR A 93 7.45 -5.37 5.01
CA TYR A 93 8.50 -5.68 5.98
C TYR A 93 7.95 -5.92 7.40
N ILE A 94 6.90 -5.21 7.80
CA ILE A 94 6.22 -5.44 9.08
C ILE A 94 5.65 -6.86 9.12
N THR A 95 4.83 -7.21 8.14
CA THR A 95 4.17 -8.52 8.13
C THR A 95 5.17 -9.67 7.93
N TRP A 96 6.24 -9.43 7.16
CA TRP A 96 7.23 -10.45 6.86
C TRP A 96 8.16 -10.74 8.04
N ASP A 97 8.69 -9.70 8.69
CA ASP A 97 9.73 -9.83 9.74
C ASP A 97 9.21 -9.70 11.18
N PHE A 98 8.22 -8.85 11.46
CA PHE A 98 7.65 -8.71 12.82
C PHE A 98 6.51 -9.70 13.09
N MET A 99 5.66 -9.93 12.10
CA MET A 99 4.58 -10.91 12.20
C MET A 99 5.01 -12.33 11.81
N HIS A 100 6.32 -12.55 11.59
CA HIS A 100 6.93 -13.85 11.31
C HIS A 100 6.34 -14.62 10.11
N MET A 101 5.53 -13.99 9.24
CA MET A 101 4.92 -14.68 8.10
C MET A 101 5.94 -15.27 7.11
N ARG A 102 7.19 -14.79 7.14
CA ARG A 102 8.27 -15.35 6.33
C ARG A 102 8.50 -16.83 6.62
N ASP A 103 8.51 -17.19 7.89
CA ASP A 103 8.90 -18.51 8.37
C ASP A 103 7.66 -19.45 8.47
N GLU A 104 6.48 -18.93 8.08
CA GLU A 104 5.22 -19.67 8.01
C GLU A 104 5.04 -20.49 6.73
N ALA A 105 4.23 -21.54 6.85
CA ALA A 105 3.86 -22.40 5.73
C ALA A 105 3.28 -21.58 4.56
N LYS A 106 3.69 -21.93 3.33
CA LYS A 106 3.22 -21.25 2.10
C LYS A 106 1.69 -21.24 1.97
N GLY A 107 1.01 -22.22 2.57
CA GLY A 107 -0.45 -22.25 2.69
C GLY A 107 -0.99 -21.12 3.56
N LEU A 108 -0.56 -21.05 4.83
CA LEU A 108 -0.98 -20.00 5.76
C LEU A 108 -0.73 -18.60 5.21
N ARG A 109 0.45 -18.36 4.64
CA ARG A 109 0.81 -17.05 4.07
C ARG A 109 -0.17 -16.62 2.99
N ARG A 110 -0.56 -17.54 2.10
CA ARG A 110 -1.52 -17.26 1.03
C ARG A 110 -2.92 -17.02 1.58
N MET A 111 -3.34 -17.73 2.63
CA MET A 111 -4.65 -17.52 3.26
C MET A 111 -4.79 -16.11 3.83
N VAL A 112 -3.75 -15.59 4.50
CA VAL A 112 -3.77 -14.23 5.04
C VAL A 112 -3.83 -13.20 3.91
N VAL A 113 -2.98 -13.33 2.89
CA VAL A 113 -2.91 -12.37 1.77
C VAL A 113 -4.21 -12.37 0.95
N TRP A 114 -4.74 -13.54 0.60
CA TRP A 114 -5.98 -13.63 -0.17
C TRP A 114 -7.19 -13.13 0.62
N THR A 115 -7.27 -13.44 1.92
CA THR A 115 -8.35 -12.91 2.78
C THR A 115 -8.27 -11.39 2.87
N ALA A 116 -7.07 -10.80 3.03
CA ALA A 116 -6.92 -9.35 3.09
C ALA A 116 -7.36 -8.66 1.78
N ILE A 117 -6.95 -9.20 0.63
CA ILE A 117 -7.36 -8.68 -0.69
C ILE A 117 -8.88 -8.79 -0.85
N PHE A 118 -9.45 -9.96 -0.54
CA PHE A 118 -10.89 -10.20 -0.61
C PHE A 118 -11.67 -9.20 0.26
N LEU A 119 -11.25 -9.00 1.52
CA LEU A 119 -11.91 -8.07 2.43
C LEU A 119 -11.84 -6.62 1.94
N ILE A 120 -10.71 -6.18 1.39
CA ILE A 120 -10.58 -4.82 0.82
C ILE A 120 -11.54 -4.65 -0.36
N CYS A 121 -11.54 -5.58 -1.31
CA CYS A 121 -12.45 -5.52 -2.46
C CYS A 121 -13.93 -5.58 -2.03
N TYR A 122 -14.26 -6.43 -1.07
CA TYR A 122 -15.62 -6.57 -0.53
C TYR A 122 -16.08 -5.30 0.19
N LEU A 123 -15.22 -4.68 1.00
CA LEU A 123 -15.54 -3.44 1.71
C LEU A 123 -15.76 -2.28 0.74
N VAL A 124 -14.92 -2.15 -0.30
CA VAL A 124 -15.12 -1.16 -1.35
C VAL A 124 -16.46 -1.39 -2.07
N LEU A 125 -16.81 -2.63 -2.38
CA LEU A 125 -18.08 -2.97 -3.03
C LEU A 125 -19.28 -2.54 -2.17
N ILE A 126 -19.30 -2.88 -0.87
CA ILE A 126 -20.41 -2.47 0.01
C ILE A 126 -20.50 -0.96 0.11
N LEU A 127 -19.37 -0.26 0.32
CA LEU A 127 -19.39 1.20 0.44
C LEU A 127 -19.92 1.88 -0.83
N LEU A 128 -19.62 1.34 -2.01
CA LEU A 128 -20.14 1.87 -3.27
C LEU A 128 -21.63 1.59 -3.44
N LEU A 129 -22.11 0.38 -3.12
CA LEU A 129 -23.53 0.04 -3.21
C LEU A 129 -24.38 0.86 -2.22
N GLU A 130 -23.95 0.94 -0.96
CA GLU A 130 -24.63 1.74 0.07
C GLU A 130 -24.55 3.23 -0.25
N GLY A 131 -23.41 3.70 -0.77
CA GLY A 131 -23.24 5.09 -1.21
C GLY A 131 -24.20 5.48 -2.34
N ASP A 132 -24.38 4.59 -3.32
CA ASP A 132 -25.32 4.79 -4.43
C ASP A 132 -26.78 4.78 -3.95
N TYR A 133 -27.14 3.82 -3.09
CA TYR A 133 -28.48 3.75 -2.49
C TYR A 133 -28.82 5.02 -1.71
N ILE A 134 -27.90 5.48 -0.86
CA ILE A 134 -28.08 6.73 -0.10
C ILE A 134 -28.24 7.92 -1.07
N TYR A 135 -27.41 8.00 -2.11
CA TYR A 135 -27.49 9.06 -3.11
C TYR A 135 -28.86 9.12 -3.81
N GLU A 136 -29.42 7.98 -4.21
CA GLU A 136 -30.75 7.93 -4.81
C GLU A 136 -31.86 8.37 -3.84
N VAL A 137 -31.77 7.97 -2.57
CA VAL A 137 -32.73 8.38 -1.54
C VAL A 137 -32.73 9.90 -1.37
N TYR A 138 -31.55 10.53 -1.27
CA TYR A 138 -31.42 11.98 -1.18
C TYR A 138 -31.91 12.73 -2.42
N LYS A 139 -31.73 12.15 -3.61
CA LYS A 139 -32.12 12.78 -4.88
C LYS A 139 -33.63 12.69 -5.14
N ASN A 140 -34.26 11.57 -4.79
CA ASN A 140 -35.64 11.27 -5.18
C ASN A 140 -36.68 11.58 -4.07
N ASN A 141 -36.27 11.72 -2.81
CA ASN A 141 -37.19 12.05 -1.72
C ASN A 141 -37.09 13.54 -1.32
N PHE A 142 -38.23 14.15 -0.98
CA PHE A 142 -38.25 15.46 -0.36
C PHE A 142 -37.71 15.33 1.06
N ILE A 143 -36.51 15.86 1.32
CA ILE A 143 -35.95 16.00 2.67
C ILE A 143 -36.86 16.96 3.44
N LYS A 144 -37.79 16.42 4.22
CA LYS A 144 -38.51 17.21 5.22
C LYS A 144 -37.57 17.40 6.40
N PHE A 145 -36.95 18.57 6.47
CA PHE A 145 -36.36 19.06 7.71
C PHE A 145 -37.52 19.40 8.64
N ASP A 146 -37.93 18.44 9.48
CA ASP A 146 -38.73 18.77 10.65
C ASP A 146 -37.80 19.49 11.63
N PHE A 147 -38.11 20.77 11.88
CA PHE A 147 -37.50 21.59 12.92
C PHE A 147 -38.30 21.48 14.21
#